data_AF-A0A383AUN1-F1
#
_entry.id   AF-A0A383AUN1-F1
#
_cell.length_a   1.000
_cell.length_b   1.000
_cell.length_c   1.000
_cell.angle_alpha   90.00
_cell.angle_beta   90.00
_cell.angle_gamma   90.00
#
_symmetry.space_group_name_H-M   'P 1'
#
loop_
_entity.id
_entity.type
_entity.pdbx_description
1 polymer ?
#
loop_
_entity_poly.entity_id
_entity_poly.type
_entity_poly.pdbx_seq_one_letter_code
_entity_poly.pdbx_strand_id
1 'polypeptide(L)'
;MNILISPQAFKGSISAIEVANNIEKGIIKANPNHNIIKLPVADGGDDTLDTLVEVTNGKIFETTATGPDGKNIKTKWGALGDNKTAVIEMAQISGLALMNRNKLEPLTYTTYGMGEIIKECLDYGFNNFIIGIGGSATNDGGLGMAEALGAILKDKNNK
;
A
#
# COMPACT_ATOMS: atom_id res chain seq x y z
N MET A 1 30.25 -12.13 -13.88
CA MET A 1 30.00 -11.17 -12.78
C MET A 1 28.53 -11.22 -12.44
N ASN A 2 28.20 -11.17 -11.16
CA ASN A 2 26.81 -11.09 -10.68
C ASN A 2 26.46 -9.62 -10.44
N ILE A 3 25.29 -9.17 -10.91
CA ILE A 3 24.82 -7.79 -10.77
C ILE A 3 23.43 -7.81 -10.14
N LEU A 4 23.27 -7.09 -9.04
CA LEU A 4 21.97 -6.82 -8.41
C LEU A 4 21.47 -5.45 -8.86
N ILE A 5 20.29 -5.41 -9.47
CA ILE A 5 19.58 -4.19 -9.87
C ILE A 5 18.46 -3.97 -8.87
N SER A 6 18.64 -3.01 -7.96
CA SER A 6 17.72 -2.74 -6.85
C SER A 6 17.23 -1.28 -6.82
N PRO A 7 16.56 -0.79 -7.87
CA PRO A 7 16.11 0.59 -7.95
C PRO A 7 14.80 0.81 -7.20
N GLN A 8 14.51 2.08 -6.92
CA GLN A 8 13.18 2.57 -6.57
C GLN A 8 12.49 3.14 -7.83
N ALA A 9 11.16 3.30 -7.77
CA ALA A 9 10.39 3.96 -8.81
C ALA A 9 10.84 5.41 -9.05
N PHE A 10 10.70 5.88 -10.29
CA PHE A 10 10.86 7.30 -10.61
C PHE A 10 9.49 7.96 -10.47
N LYS A 11 9.28 8.65 -9.35
CA LYS A 11 7.98 9.22 -8.97
C LYS A 11 7.36 10.03 -10.11
N GLY A 12 6.12 9.66 -10.49
CA GLY A 12 5.38 10.30 -11.58
C GLY A 12 5.86 9.95 -12.99
N SER A 13 6.74 8.95 -13.14
CA SER A 13 7.27 8.50 -14.43
C SER A 13 7.10 7.00 -14.63
N ILE A 14 8.04 6.17 -14.14
CA ILE A 14 8.04 4.72 -14.34
C ILE A 14 8.22 3.98 -13.02
N SER A 15 7.59 2.81 -12.93
CA SER A 15 7.63 1.91 -11.77
C SER A 15 9.04 1.38 -11.50
N ALA A 16 9.27 0.88 -10.29
CA ALA A 16 10.58 0.34 -9.89
C ALA A 16 11.01 -0.85 -10.79
N ILE A 17 10.06 -1.70 -11.22
CA ILE A 17 10.36 -2.79 -12.15
C ILE A 17 10.72 -2.28 -13.55
N GLU A 18 10.06 -1.21 -14.03
CA GLU A 18 10.39 -0.61 -15.33
C GLU A 18 11.79 0.01 -15.31
N VAL A 19 12.17 0.66 -14.21
CA VAL A 19 13.55 1.12 -14.02
C VAL A 19 14.52 -0.07 -14.09
N ALA A 20 14.23 -1.14 -13.35
CA ALA A 20 15.08 -2.33 -13.33
C ALA A 20 15.23 -2.98 -14.72
N ASN A 21 14.14 -3.09 -15.46
CA ASN A 21 14.10 -3.63 -16.83
C ASN A 21 14.91 -2.76 -17.80
N ASN A 22 14.88 -1.44 -17.66
CA ASN A 22 15.66 -0.53 -18.52
C ASN A 22 17.16 -0.56 -18.20
N ILE A 23 17.54 -0.67 -16.92
CA ILE A 23 18.94 -0.86 -16.51
C ILE A 23 19.48 -2.19 -17.05
N GLU A 24 18.71 -3.28 -16.91
CA GLU A 24 19.06 -4.60 -17.43
C GLU A 24 19.33 -4.58 -18.94
N LYS A 25 18.46 -3.94 -19.73
CA LYS A 25 18.67 -3.77 -21.18
C LYS A 25 20.01 -3.10 -21.50
N GLY A 26 20.37 -2.06 -20.74
CA GLY A 26 21.65 -1.36 -20.89
C GLY A 26 22.86 -2.26 -20.59
N ILE A 27 22.79 -3.03 -19.49
CA ILE A 27 23.85 -3.96 -19.08
C ILE A 27 24.03 -5.07 -20.12
N ILE A 28 22.93 -5.70 -20.56
CA ILE A 28 22.96 -6.79 -21.55
C ILE A 28 23.54 -6.30 -22.88
N LYS A 29 23.19 -5.07 -23.29
CA LYS A 29 23.75 -4.46 -24.50
C LYS A 29 25.27 -4.29 -24.43
N ALA A 30 25.81 -3.98 -23.25
CA ALA A 30 27.26 -3.85 -23.04
C ALA A 30 27.96 -5.22 -22.95
N ASN A 31 27.38 -6.18 -22.23
CA ASN A 31 27.89 -7.54 -22.13
C ASN A 31 26.76 -8.52 -21.71
N PRO A 32 26.38 -9.48 -22.56
CA PRO A 32 25.29 -10.42 -22.26
C PRO A 32 25.68 -11.52 -21.26
N ASN A 33 26.96 -11.68 -20.93
CA ASN A 33 27.44 -12.77 -20.05
C ASN A 33 27.35 -12.42 -18.55
N HIS A 34 26.68 -11.32 -18.19
CA HIS A 34 26.42 -10.99 -16.80
C HIS A 34 25.23 -11.79 -16.26
N ASN A 35 25.35 -12.28 -15.03
CA ASN A 35 24.23 -12.85 -14.30
C ASN A 35 23.52 -11.71 -13.55
N ILE A 36 22.27 -11.44 -13.90
CA ILE A 36 21.52 -10.27 -13.42
C ILE A 36 20.37 -10.73 -12.54
N ILE A 37 20.26 -10.11 -11.37
CA ILE A 37 19.13 -10.28 -10.45
C ILE A 37 18.47 -8.91 -10.31
N LYS A 38 17.15 -8.85 -10.50
CA LYS A 38 16.35 -7.65 -10.26
C LYS A 38 15.63 -7.79 -8.93
N LEU A 39 15.82 -6.82 -8.05
CA LEU A 39 15.14 -6.72 -6.78
C LEU A 39 14.70 -5.27 -6.54
N PRO A 40 13.70 -4.77 -7.29
CA PRO A 40 13.09 -3.47 -7.02
C PRO A 40 12.75 -3.28 -5.54
N VAL A 41 12.92 -2.05 -5.04
CA VAL A 41 12.68 -1.70 -3.64
C VAL A 41 11.68 -0.56 -3.52
N ALA A 42 11.05 -0.46 -2.36
CA ALA A 42 10.16 0.62 -1.98
C ALA A 42 10.47 1.07 -0.54
N ASP A 43 10.10 2.30 -0.21
CA ASP A 43 10.42 2.96 1.06
C ASP A 43 9.23 3.05 2.03
N GLY A 44 8.10 2.42 1.70
CA GLY A 44 6.86 2.49 2.47
C GLY A 44 5.90 3.60 2.04
N GLY A 45 6.28 4.40 1.04
CA GLY A 45 5.41 5.38 0.38
C GLY A 45 4.56 4.78 -0.74
N ASP A 46 4.16 5.64 -1.68
CA ASP A 46 3.38 5.28 -2.87
C ASP A 46 4.05 4.12 -3.63
N ASP A 47 3.25 3.22 -4.21
CA ASP A 47 3.68 2.07 -5.04
C ASP A 47 4.46 0.96 -4.29
N THR A 48 4.55 1.02 -2.96
CA THR A 48 5.16 -0.02 -2.12
C THR A 48 4.44 -1.35 -2.25
N LEU A 49 3.11 -1.35 -2.20
CA LEU A 49 2.25 -2.51 -2.32
C LEU A 49 2.51 -3.20 -3.66
N ASP A 50 2.42 -2.47 -4.76
CA ASP A 50 2.61 -3.02 -6.09
C ASP A 50 4.04 -3.58 -6.26
N THR A 51 5.05 -2.84 -5.80
CA THR A 51 6.46 -3.27 -5.86
C THR A 51 6.69 -4.56 -5.06
N LEU A 52 6.22 -4.63 -3.82
CA LEU A 52 6.45 -5.81 -2.97
C LEU A 52 5.70 -7.05 -3.47
N VAL A 53 4.46 -6.87 -3.93
CA VAL A 53 3.66 -7.95 -4.50
C VAL A 53 4.32 -8.49 -5.76
N GLU A 54 4.74 -7.61 -6.68
CA GLU A 54 5.37 -8.03 -7.93
C GLU A 54 6.69 -8.77 -7.67
N VAL A 55 7.58 -8.21 -6.84
CA VAL A 55 8.91 -8.78 -6.58
C VAL A 55 8.83 -10.13 -5.88
N THR A 56 7.77 -10.38 -5.11
CA THR A 56 7.57 -11.66 -4.44
C THR A 56 6.72 -12.65 -5.24
N ASN A 57 6.25 -12.29 -6.44
CA ASN A 57 5.23 -13.05 -7.19
C ASN A 57 3.96 -13.31 -6.36
N GLY A 58 3.53 -12.30 -5.62
CA GLY A 58 2.33 -12.29 -4.80
C GLY A 58 1.05 -12.07 -5.61
N LYS A 59 0.00 -11.63 -4.92
CA LYS A 59 -1.33 -11.40 -5.51
C LYS A 59 -1.95 -10.09 -5.02
N ILE A 60 -2.56 -9.35 -5.94
CA ILE A 60 -3.39 -8.17 -5.64
C ILE A 60 -4.85 -8.59 -5.46
N PHE A 61 -5.51 -8.01 -4.47
CA PHE A 61 -6.94 -8.17 -4.21
C PHE A 61 -7.62 -6.80 -4.34
N GLU A 62 -8.49 -6.66 -5.33
CA GLU A 62 -9.33 -5.47 -5.48
C GLU A 62 -10.57 -5.61 -4.58
N THR A 63 -10.91 -4.54 -3.87
CA THR A 63 -12.04 -4.52 -2.93
C THR A 63 -12.64 -3.11 -2.83
N THR A 64 -13.65 -2.95 -1.98
CA THR A 64 -14.27 -1.66 -1.66
C THR A 64 -14.16 -1.41 -0.17
N ALA A 65 -13.80 -0.18 0.21
CA ALA A 65 -13.72 0.22 1.62
C ALA A 65 -14.26 1.63 1.80
N THR A 66 -14.49 2.01 3.05
CA THR A 66 -14.89 3.36 3.46
C THR A 66 -13.71 4.32 3.29
N GLY A 67 -13.84 5.28 2.38
CA GLY A 67 -12.87 6.34 2.14
C GLY A 67 -12.85 7.41 3.25
N PRO A 68 -11.94 8.40 3.17
CA PRO A 68 -11.79 9.41 4.23
C PRO A 68 -13.10 10.16 4.53
N ASP A 69 -13.89 10.48 3.52
CA ASP A 69 -15.15 11.23 3.65
C ASP A 69 -16.38 10.35 3.95
N GLY A 70 -16.16 9.08 4.34
CA GLY A 70 -17.21 8.12 4.67
C GLY A 70 -17.89 7.47 3.47
N LYS A 71 -17.47 7.79 2.24
CA LYS A 71 -18.02 7.16 1.03
C LYS A 71 -17.23 5.92 0.64
N ASN A 72 -17.92 4.96 0.04
CA ASN A 72 -17.26 3.78 -0.51
C ASN A 72 -16.35 4.15 -1.69
N ILE A 73 -15.12 3.66 -1.64
CA ILE A 73 -14.09 3.79 -2.68
C ILE A 73 -13.65 2.40 -3.13
N LYS A 74 -13.26 2.28 -4.40
CA LYS A 74 -12.52 1.11 -4.86
C LYS A 74 -11.08 1.24 -4.41
N THR A 75 -10.53 0.15 -3.87
CA THR A 75 -9.16 0.11 -3.38
C THR A 75 -8.60 -1.31 -3.55
N LYS A 76 -7.40 -1.55 -3.07
CA LYS A 76 -6.74 -2.84 -3.11
C LYS A 76 -5.82 -3.08 -1.92
N TRP A 77 -5.55 -4.35 -1.66
CA TRP A 77 -4.46 -4.80 -0.80
C TRP A 77 -3.68 -5.92 -1.51
N GLY A 78 -2.49 -6.22 -1.02
CA GLY A 78 -1.59 -7.22 -1.61
C GLY A 78 -1.27 -8.37 -0.67
N ALA A 79 -1.12 -9.58 -1.19
CA ALA A 79 -0.45 -10.67 -0.51
C ALA A 79 0.94 -10.85 -1.12
N LEU A 80 1.97 -11.03 -0.29
CA LEU A 80 3.28 -11.44 -0.78
C LEU A 80 3.24 -12.89 -1.27
N GLY A 81 4.23 -13.30 -2.06
CA GLY A 81 4.32 -14.68 -2.57
C GLY A 81 4.52 -15.77 -1.51
N ASP A 82 4.78 -15.40 -0.26
CA ASP A 82 4.75 -16.32 0.87
C ASP A 82 3.32 -16.73 1.28
N ASN A 83 2.31 -16.04 0.76
CA ASN A 83 0.89 -16.16 1.06
C ASN A 83 0.57 -16.11 2.57
N LYS A 84 1.37 -15.34 3.33
CA LYS A 84 1.22 -15.14 4.78
C LYS A 84 1.25 -13.66 5.16
N THR A 85 1.90 -12.85 4.35
CA THR A 85 2.09 -11.43 4.62
C THR A 85 1.18 -10.59 3.72
N ALA A 86 0.29 -9.81 4.33
CA ALA A 86 -0.52 -8.82 3.66
C ALA A 86 0.23 -7.47 3.60
N VAL A 87 0.03 -6.73 2.52
CA VAL A 87 0.57 -5.39 2.28
C VAL A 87 -0.59 -4.44 2.03
N ILE A 88 -0.64 -3.36 2.80
CA ILE A 88 -1.73 -2.38 2.77
C ILE A 88 -1.13 -0.98 2.65
N GLU A 89 -1.74 -0.13 1.83
CA GLU A 89 -1.35 1.28 1.71
C GLU A 89 -2.48 2.21 2.14
N MET A 90 -2.23 2.97 3.20
CA MET A 90 -3.11 4.02 3.71
C MET A 90 -3.49 5.03 2.64
N ALA A 91 -2.55 5.42 1.76
CA ALA A 91 -2.80 6.39 0.70
C ALA A 91 -3.91 5.96 -0.27
N GLN A 92 -4.12 4.65 -0.45
CA GLN A 92 -5.15 4.11 -1.35
C GLN A 92 -6.52 3.95 -0.70
N ILE A 93 -6.60 4.09 0.64
CA ILE A 93 -7.82 3.80 1.41
C ILE A 93 -8.29 5.06 2.13
N SER A 94 -7.39 5.69 2.88
CA SER A 94 -7.66 6.88 3.68
C SER A 94 -6.70 8.03 3.31
N GLY A 95 -6.29 8.09 2.04
CA GLY A 95 -5.26 9.01 1.55
C GLY A 95 -5.74 10.37 1.06
N LEU A 96 -4.83 11.34 1.11
CA LEU A 96 -5.03 12.72 0.67
C LEU A 96 -5.30 12.83 -0.84
N ALA A 97 -4.75 11.92 -1.64
CA ALA A 97 -4.96 11.87 -3.09
C ALA A 97 -6.41 11.56 -3.48
N LEU A 98 -7.19 10.95 -2.58
CA LEU A 98 -8.60 10.65 -2.78
C LEU A 98 -9.50 11.88 -2.60
N MET A 99 -8.98 12.94 -1.97
CA MET A 99 -9.77 14.09 -1.55
C MET A 99 -9.62 15.28 -2.50
N ASN A 100 -10.67 16.11 -2.56
CA ASN A 100 -10.59 17.39 -3.24
C ASN A 100 -9.76 18.38 -2.40
N ARG A 101 -8.56 18.71 -2.89
CA ARG A 101 -7.63 19.63 -2.19
C ARG A 101 -8.20 21.01 -1.89
N ASN A 102 -9.24 21.47 -2.60
CA ASN A 102 -9.88 22.75 -2.35
C ASN A 102 -10.98 22.70 -1.28
N LYS A 103 -11.32 21.52 -0.75
CA LYS A 103 -12.40 21.29 0.21
C LYS A 103 -12.02 20.22 1.23
N LEU A 104 -10.85 20.37 1.85
CA LEU A 104 -10.36 19.42 2.85
C LEU A 104 -10.99 19.70 4.21
N GLU A 105 -11.56 18.66 4.82
CA GLU A 105 -12.18 18.69 6.15
C GLU A 105 -11.60 17.56 7.03
N PRO A 106 -10.30 17.62 7.39
CA PRO A 106 -9.62 16.50 8.05
C PRO A 106 -10.20 16.12 9.43
N LEU A 107 -10.93 17.02 10.08
CA LEU A 107 -11.64 16.73 11.34
C LEU A 107 -12.85 15.80 11.15
N THR A 108 -13.39 15.71 9.93
CA THR A 108 -14.51 14.81 9.62
C THR A 108 -14.06 13.53 8.95
N TYR A 109 -12.76 13.40 8.66
CA TYR A 109 -12.24 12.25 7.94
C TYR A 109 -11.94 11.07 8.85
N THR A 110 -12.15 9.86 8.33
CA THR A 110 -12.04 8.62 9.11
C THR A 110 -11.04 7.62 8.52
N THR A 111 -10.37 6.88 9.39
CA THR A 111 -9.55 5.70 9.06
C THR A 111 -10.36 4.40 9.00
N TYR A 112 -11.69 4.44 9.07
CA TYR A 112 -12.54 3.24 9.14
C TYR A 112 -12.24 2.20 8.06
N GLY A 113 -12.06 2.63 6.80
CA GLY A 113 -11.71 1.74 5.70
C GLY A 113 -10.41 0.97 5.91
N MET A 114 -9.43 1.52 6.63
CA MET A 114 -8.22 0.76 6.97
C MET A 114 -8.54 -0.45 7.83
N GLY A 115 -9.43 -0.30 8.82
CA GLY A 115 -9.84 -1.42 9.66
C GLY A 115 -10.66 -2.44 8.87
N GLU A 116 -11.46 -2.02 7.90
CA GLU A 116 -12.17 -2.93 6.98
C GLU A 116 -11.18 -3.78 6.18
N ILE A 117 -10.13 -3.18 5.62
CA ILE A 117 -9.11 -3.90 4.85
C ILE A 117 -8.28 -4.84 5.75
N ILE A 118 -7.87 -4.38 6.94
CA ILE A 118 -7.15 -5.25 7.90
C ILE A 118 -8.03 -6.45 8.26
N LYS A 119 -9.32 -6.22 8.54
CA LYS A 119 -10.27 -7.29 8.83
C LYS A 119 -10.41 -8.25 7.64
N GLU A 120 -10.54 -7.74 6.41
CA GLU A 120 -10.61 -8.58 5.21
C GLU A 120 -9.36 -9.46 5.09
N CYS A 121 -8.16 -8.91 5.28
CA CYS A 121 -6.92 -9.69 5.28
C CYS A 121 -6.92 -10.78 6.37
N LEU A 122 -7.37 -10.45 7.58
CA LEU A 122 -7.51 -11.41 8.69
C LEU A 122 -8.52 -12.52 8.34
N ASP A 123 -9.65 -12.18 7.74
CA ASP A 123 -10.68 -13.12 7.29
C ASP A 123 -10.15 -14.06 6.18
N TYR A 124 -9.21 -13.59 5.37
CA TYR A 124 -8.46 -14.39 4.39
C TYR A 124 -7.33 -15.23 5.01
N GLY A 125 -7.10 -15.12 6.32
CA GLY A 125 -6.10 -15.90 7.07
C GLY A 125 -4.69 -15.30 7.11
N PHE A 126 -4.52 -14.05 6.69
CA PHE A 126 -3.23 -13.35 6.79
C PHE A 126 -3.00 -12.88 8.23
N ASN A 127 -1.80 -13.12 8.76
CA ASN A 127 -1.43 -12.75 10.13
C ASN A 127 -0.15 -11.91 10.25
N ASN A 128 0.56 -11.70 9.14
CA ASN A 128 1.67 -10.76 9.04
C ASN A 128 1.26 -9.58 8.16
N PHE A 129 1.67 -8.37 8.54
CA PHE A 129 1.25 -7.14 7.88
C PHE A 129 2.42 -6.20 7.63
N ILE A 130 2.49 -5.65 6.43
CA ILE A 130 3.28 -4.47 6.06
C ILE A 130 2.29 -3.37 5.73
N ILE A 131 2.30 -2.27 6.48
CA ILE A 131 1.34 -1.18 6.30
C ILE A 131 2.10 0.11 6.01
N GLY A 132 1.98 0.61 4.79
CA GLY A 132 2.45 1.94 4.40
C GLY A 132 1.46 3.00 4.88
N ILE A 133 1.85 3.86 5.83
CA ILE A 133 0.96 4.87 6.45
C ILE A 133 1.14 6.28 5.87
N GLY A 134 1.98 6.43 4.84
CA GLY A 134 2.21 7.72 4.19
C GLY A 134 0.99 8.25 3.46
N GLY A 135 0.93 9.58 3.27
CA GLY A 135 -0.06 10.22 2.40
C GLY A 135 -1.50 10.22 2.92
N SER A 136 -1.72 10.08 4.24
CA SER A 136 -3.06 10.10 4.84
C SER A 136 -3.79 11.44 4.66
N ALA A 137 -5.12 11.39 4.53
CA ALA A 137 -6.00 12.55 4.63
C ALA A 137 -6.45 12.81 6.08
N THR A 138 -6.39 11.80 6.93
CA THR A 138 -7.05 11.74 8.22
C THR A 138 -6.19 12.32 9.35
N ASN A 139 -6.88 12.79 10.40
CA ASN A 139 -6.26 13.19 11.67
C ASN A 139 -7.05 12.64 12.89
N ASP A 140 -7.75 11.51 12.71
CA ASP A 140 -8.59 10.85 13.71
C ASP A 140 -7.79 9.97 14.69
N GLY A 141 -6.46 9.94 14.58
CA GLY A 141 -5.60 9.12 15.43
C GLY A 141 -5.76 7.61 15.26
N GLY A 142 -6.36 7.14 14.16
CA GLY A 142 -6.67 5.71 13.96
C GLY A 142 -7.94 5.24 14.68
N LEU A 143 -8.78 6.18 15.13
CA LEU A 143 -10.05 5.90 15.80
C LEU A 143 -10.95 5.01 14.93
N GLY A 144 -11.23 5.44 13.69
CA GLY A 144 -12.11 4.70 12.80
C GLY A 144 -11.58 3.30 12.48
N MET A 145 -10.27 3.15 12.28
CA MET A 145 -9.63 1.85 12.08
C MET A 145 -9.86 0.93 13.29
N ALA A 146 -9.68 1.44 14.50
CA ALA A 146 -9.92 0.66 15.71
C ALA A 146 -11.39 0.25 15.86
N GLU A 147 -12.33 1.16 15.57
CA GLU A 147 -13.78 0.88 15.57
C GLU A 147 -14.16 -0.23 14.58
N ALA A 148 -13.66 -0.15 13.34
CA ALA A 148 -13.88 -1.17 12.32
C ALA A 148 -13.34 -2.55 12.72
N LEU A 149 -12.30 -2.58 13.57
CA LEU A 149 -11.73 -3.79 14.16
C LEU A 149 -12.39 -4.22 15.48
N GLY A 150 -13.45 -3.53 15.90
CA GLY A 150 -14.28 -3.90 17.05
C GLY A 150 -13.97 -3.18 18.35
N ALA A 151 -13.08 -2.18 18.36
CA ALA A 151 -12.91 -1.31 19.52
C ALA A 151 -14.18 -0.47 19.75
N ILE A 152 -14.55 -0.28 21.01
CA ILE A 152 -15.68 0.58 21.38
C ILE A 152 -15.11 1.81 22.07
N LEU A 153 -15.14 2.95 21.37
CA LEU A 153 -14.68 4.23 21.90
C LEU A 153 -15.88 5.04 22.35
N LYS A 154 -15.82 5.56 23.56
CA LYS A 154 -16.96 6.21 24.21
C LYS A 154 -16.61 7.59 24.73
N ASP A 155 -17.58 8.48 24.70
CA ASP A 155 -17.52 9.74 25.44
C ASP A 155 -17.82 9.55 26.95
N LYS A 156 -17.81 10.65 27.71
CA LYS A 156 -18.14 10.65 29.15
C LYS A 156 -19.57 10.18 29.48
N ASN A 157 -20.45 10.13 28.48
CA ASN A 157 -21.85 9.70 28.61
C ASN A 157 -22.05 8.26 28.13
N ASN A 158 -20.97 7.52 27.85
CA ASN A 158 -21.00 6.18 27.27
C ASN A 158 -21.63 6.08 25.87
N LYS A 159 -21.63 7.19 25.12
CA LYS A 159 -22.02 7.21 23.71
C LYS A 159 -20.86 6.85 22.83
#